data_AF-A0A6N6TG41-F1
#
_entry.id   AF-A0A6N6TG41-F1
#
_cell.length_a   1.000
_cell.length_b   1.000
_cell.length_c   1.000
_cell.angle_alpha   90.00
_cell.angle_beta   90.00
_cell.angle_gamma   90.00
#
_symmetry.space_group_name_H-M   'P 1'
#
loop_
_entity.id
_entity.type
_entity.pdbx_description
1 polymer ?
#
loop_
_entity_poly.entity_id
_entity_poly.type
_entity_poly.pdbx_seq_one_letter_code
_entity_poly.pdbx_strand_id
1 'polypeptide(L)'
;MALYRYGKAIAEVTPANGIRGFLLHGLNGFFFRVYHTDSDFTDYTIRHDDLEVIIASDAMASFYKIGQYLILDHSPEVLGLEKAEDSAPTN
;
A
#
# COMPACT_ATOMS: atom_id res chain seq x y z
N MET A 1 4.87 6.46 13.45
CA MET A 1 3.76 5.49 13.46
C MET A 1 2.53 6.21 13.95
N ALA A 2 1.41 6.10 13.24
CA ALA A 2 0.15 6.78 13.58
C ALA A 2 -1.03 5.80 13.44
N LEU A 3 -2.12 6.06 14.15
CA LEU A 3 -3.31 5.21 14.15
C LEU A 3 -4.40 5.80 13.26
N TYR A 4 -4.91 5.00 12.31
CA TYR A 4 -5.97 5.40 11.38
C TYR A 4 -7.14 4.41 11.39
N ARG A 5 -8.35 4.91 11.11
CA ARG A 5 -9.51 4.07 10.89
C ARG A 5 -9.47 3.49 9.47
N TYR A 6 -9.18 2.21 9.33
CA TYR A 6 -9.16 1.48 8.05
C TYR A 6 -10.40 0.60 7.95
N GLY A 7 -11.41 1.07 7.21
CA GLY A 7 -12.73 0.44 7.17
C GLY A 7 -13.39 0.41 8.56
N LYS A 8 -13.66 -0.78 9.09
CA LYS A 8 -14.24 -0.97 10.44
C LYS A 8 -13.19 -1.15 11.54
N ALA A 9 -11.90 -1.17 11.21
CA ALA A 9 -10.81 -1.46 12.12
C ALA A 9 -9.91 -0.24 12.36
N ILE A 10 -9.09 -0.31 13.41
CA ILE A 10 -7.98 0.63 13.65
C ILE A 10 -6.69 -0.04 13.18
N ALA A 11 -5.91 0.68 12.37
CA ALA A 11 -4.64 0.21 11.82
C ALA A 11 -3.48 1.10 12.28
N GLU A 12 -2.35 0.47 12.59
CA GLU A 12 -1.06 1.16 12.70
C GLU A 12 -0.52 1.43 11.29
N VAL A 13 -0.21 2.69 11.00
CA VAL A 13 0.22 3.13 9.67
C VAL A 13 1.63 3.70 9.71
N THR A 14 2.45 3.25 8.75
CA THR A 14 3.80 3.76 8.49
C THR A 14 3.99 4.01 7.00
N PRO A 15 4.59 5.16 6.59
CA PRO A 15 4.92 5.40 5.19
C PRO A 15 5.82 4.30 4.63
N ALA A 16 5.57 3.89 3.38
CA ALA A 16 6.34 2.84 2.68
C ALA A 16 7.35 3.41 1.66
N ASN A 17 7.50 4.73 1.61
CA ASN A 17 8.31 5.43 0.62
C ASN A 17 9.78 5.00 0.67
N GLY A 18 10.31 4.55 -0.47
CA GLY A 18 11.72 4.12 -0.58
C GLY A 18 12.03 2.76 0.05
N ILE A 19 11.02 2.04 0.53
CA ILE A 19 11.21 0.68 1.07
C ILE A 19 11.43 -0.30 -0.08
N ARG A 20 12.46 -1.14 0.08
CA ARG A 20 12.77 -2.30 -0.75
C ARG A 20 11.89 -3.47 -0.31
N GLY A 21 11.27 -4.16 -1.26
CA GLY A 21 10.41 -5.31 -1.01
C GLY A 21 10.37 -6.28 -2.18
N PHE A 22 9.55 -7.33 -2.08
CA PHE A 22 9.43 -8.38 -3.08
C PHE A 22 8.00 -8.47 -3.60
N LEU A 23 7.82 -8.65 -4.91
CA LEU A 23 6.51 -8.97 -5.50
C LEU A 23 6.29 -10.50 -5.40
N LEU A 24 5.44 -10.95 -4.46
CA LEU A 24 5.14 -12.37 -4.26
C LEU A 24 3.74 -12.72 -4.75
N HIS A 25 3.62 -13.76 -5.58
CA HIS A 25 2.40 -14.16 -6.27
C HIS A 25 1.55 -15.24 -5.57
N GLY A 26 0.24 -14.97 -5.41
CA GLY A 26 -0.82 -15.92 -5.05
C GLY A 26 -1.82 -16.11 -6.20
N LEU A 27 -2.88 -16.93 -6.03
CA LEU A 27 -3.68 -17.54 -7.12
C LEU A 27 -4.25 -16.65 -8.25
N ASN A 28 -4.23 -15.31 -8.17
CA ASN A 28 -4.84 -14.39 -9.13
C ASN A 28 -3.89 -13.35 -9.78
N GLY A 29 -2.57 -13.54 -9.74
CA GLY A 29 -1.63 -12.71 -10.55
C GLY A 29 -0.99 -11.52 -9.82
N PHE A 30 0.29 -11.29 -10.08
CA PHE A 30 0.95 -9.99 -9.95
C PHE A 30 1.50 -9.65 -11.34
N PHE A 31 1.28 -8.44 -11.80
CA PHE A 31 1.81 -7.93 -13.07
C PHE A 31 2.60 -6.65 -12.80
N PHE A 32 3.63 -6.43 -13.62
CA PHE A 32 4.45 -5.21 -13.55
C PHE A 32 4.04 -4.27 -14.68
N ARG A 33 3.67 -3.03 -14.35
CA ARG A 33 3.23 -2.03 -15.32
C ARG A 33 4.31 -0.96 -15.51
N VAL A 34 4.58 -0.62 -16.77
CA VAL A 34 5.43 0.51 -17.17
C VAL A 34 4.56 1.55 -17.88
N TYR A 35 4.59 2.80 -17.44
CA TYR A 35 3.90 3.93 -18.08
C TYR A 35 4.81 4.61 -19.12
N HIS A 36 4.22 5.00 -20.24
CA HIS A 36 4.88 5.70 -21.34
C HIS A 36 4.46 7.18 -21.38
N THR A 37 5.21 8.00 -22.11
CA THR A 37 5.03 9.46 -22.15
C THR A 37 3.72 9.93 -22.80
N ASP A 38 3.08 9.06 -23.56
CA ASP A 38 1.83 9.27 -24.29
C ASP A 38 0.58 8.86 -23.48
N SER A 39 0.72 8.69 -22.16
CA SER A 39 -0.32 8.15 -21.28
C SER A 39 -0.71 6.69 -21.59
N ASP A 40 0.09 6.00 -22.41
CA ASP A 40 -0.02 4.57 -22.63
C ASP A 40 0.74 3.79 -21.52
N PHE A 41 0.50 2.49 -21.44
CA PHE A 41 1.21 1.61 -20.53
C PHE A 41 1.35 0.19 -21.09
N THR A 42 2.32 -0.54 -20.58
CA THR A 42 2.51 -1.96 -20.91
C THR A 42 2.56 -2.79 -19.64
N ASP A 43 1.77 -3.87 -19.63
CA ASP A 43 1.74 -4.87 -18.55
C ASP A 43 2.61 -6.07 -18.88
N TYR A 44 3.43 -6.47 -17.90
CA TYR A 44 4.29 -7.64 -17.98
C TYR A 44 3.84 -8.70 -16.98
N THR A 45 3.68 -9.93 -17.46
CA THR A 45 3.57 -11.09 -16.57
C THR A 45 4.92 -11.35 -15.90
N ILE A 46 4.92 -11.50 -14.58
CA ILE A 46 6.11 -11.81 -13.80
C ILE A 46 6.27 -13.34 -13.76
N ARG A 47 7.35 -13.87 -14.35
CA ARG A 47 7.76 -15.28 -14.23
C ARG A 47 9.00 -15.48 -13.34
N HIS A 48 9.45 -14.40 -12.72
CA HIS A 48 10.57 -14.40 -11.80
C HIS A 48 10.09 -14.85 -10.42
N ASP A 49 10.86 -15.72 -9.78
CA ASP A 49 10.54 -16.33 -8.49
C ASP A 49 10.84 -15.39 -7.30
N ASP A 50 11.91 -14.60 -7.40
CA ASP A 50 12.32 -13.68 -6.32
C ASP A 50 12.78 -12.30 -6.84
N LEU A 51 11.82 -11.49 -7.31
CA LEU A 51 12.11 -10.17 -7.89
C LEU A 51 12.06 -9.07 -6.81
N GLU A 52 13.21 -8.47 -6.52
CA GLU A 52 13.31 -7.28 -5.67
C GLU A 52 12.74 -6.04 -6.41
N VAL A 53 11.90 -5.28 -5.72
CA VAL A 53 11.34 -4.00 -6.19
C VAL A 53 11.53 -2.91 -5.16
N ILE A 54 11.48 -1.66 -5.63
CA ILE A 54 11.52 -0.46 -4.79
C ILE A 54 10.19 0.26 -4.94
N ILE A 55 9.53 0.55 -3.83
CA ILE A 55 8.35 1.43 -3.83
C ILE A 55 8.85 2.85 -4.07
N ALA A 56 8.41 3.45 -5.18
CA ALA A 56 8.79 4.81 -5.55
C ALA A 56 8.45 5.78 -4.41
N SER A 57 9.32 6.78 -4.19
CA SER A 57 9.19 7.72 -3.07
C SER A 57 7.92 8.56 -3.11
N ASP A 58 7.35 8.73 -4.29
CA ASP A 58 6.15 9.49 -4.60
C ASP A 58 4.92 8.60 -4.86
N ALA A 59 5.03 7.27 -4.66
CA ALA A 59 3.93 6.33 -4.86
C ALA A 59 2.73 6.56 -3.92
N MET A 60 2.88 7.41 -2.90
CA MET A 60 1.88 7.66 -1.87
C MET A 60 1.36 6.34 -1.31
N ALA A 61 2.27 5.46 -0.90
CA ALA A 61 1.96 4.11 -0.41
C ALA A 61 2.26 4.01 1.09
N SER A 62 1.51 3.18 1.80
CA SER A 62 1.63 2.97 3.24
C SER A 62 1.40 1.52 3.63
N PHE A 63 2.09 1.08 4.68
CA PHE A 63 1.82 -0.20 5.32
C PHE A 63 0.79 -0.03 6.42
N TYR A 64 -0.22 -0.89 6.40
CA TYR A 64 -1.26 -0.98 7.42
C TYR A 64 -1.15 -2.32 8.14
N LYS A 65 -1.18 -2.27 9.47
CA LYS A 65 -1.19 -3.45 10.32
C LYS A 65 -2.48 -3.50 11.13
N ILE A 66 -3.23 -4.59 10.99
CA ILE A 66 -4.47 -4.87 11.73
C ILE A 66 -4.33 -6.25 12.38
N GLY A 67 -3.92 -6.31 13.64
CA GLY A 67 -3.59 -7.58 14.29
C GLY A 67 -2.44 -8.30 13.57
N GLN A 68 -2.74 -9.45 12.94
CA GLN A 68 -1.79 -10.23 12.12
C GLN A 68 -1.85 -9.92 10.62
N TYR A 69 -2.82 -9.09 10.19
CA TYR A 69 -2.97 -8.73 8.79
C TYR A 69 -2.04 -7.56 8.44
N LEU A 70 -1.19 -7.77 7.43
CA LEU A 70 -0.24 -6.80 6.90
C LEU A 70 -0.65 -6.43 5.48
N ILE A 71 -0.86 -5.15 5.22
CA ILE A 71 -1.40 -4.65 3.97
C ILE A 71 -0.48 -3.53 3.46
N LEU A 72 -0.13 -3.56 2.17
CA LEU A 72 0.45 -2.45 1.44
C LEU A 72 -0.65 -1.84 0.57
N ASP A 73 -0.97 -0.57 0.80
CA ASP A 73 -2.06 0.14 0.10
C ASP A 73 -1.66 1.62 -0.10
N HIS A 74 -2.55 2.42 -0.67
CA HIS A 74 -2.39 3.87 -0.74
C HIS A 74 -2.26 4.52 0.64
N SER A 75 -1.64 5.68 0.70
CA SER A 75 -1.48 6.51 1.90
C SER A 75 -2.84 6.92 2.48
N PRO A 76 -2.93 7.15 3.81
CA PRO A 76 -4.18 7.56 4.45
C PRO A 76 -4.82 8.79 3.82
N GLU A 77 -4.01 9.74 3.35
CA GLU A 77 -4.46 10.97 2.71
C GLU A 77 -5.16 10.69 1.36
N VAL A 78 -4.61 9.78 0.56
CA VAL A 78 -5.22 9.35 -0.71
C VAL A 78 -6.53 8.59 -0.47
N LEU A 79 -6.58 7.80 0.60
CA LEU A 79 -7.78 7.04 0.99
C LEU A 79 -8.81 7.88 1.76
N GLY A 80 -8.47 9.10 2.18
CA GLY A 80 -9.33 9.95 3.00
C GLY A 80 -9.60 9.40 4.41
N LEU A 81 -8.63 8.68 5.00
CA LEU A 81 -8.81 8.07 6.32
C LEU A 81 -8.65 9.09 7.46
N GLU A 82 -9.52 8.98 8.45
CA GLU A 82 -9.45 9.77 9.67
C GLU A 82 -8.45 9.17 10.67
N LYS A 83 -7.74 10.05 11.37
CA LYS A 83 -6.92 9.66 12.51
C LYS A 83 -7.81 9.13 13.62
N ALA A 84 -7.37 8.06 14.26
CA ALA A 84 -8.13 7.42 15.34
C ALA A 84 -8.28 8.32 16.59
N GLU A 85 -7.50 9.39 16.72
CA GLU A 85 -7.57 10.33 17.84
C GLU A 85 -8.79 11.26 17.80
N ASP A 86 -9.44 11.44 16.63
CA ASP A 86 -10.60 12.34 16.47
C ASP A 86 -11.96 11.67 16.66
N SER A 87 -12.00 10.38 17.04
CA SER A 87 -13.25 9.71 17.42
C SER A 87 -13.31 9.47 18.94
N ALA A 88 -13.26 10.57 19.69
CA ALA A 88 -13.79 10.56 21.05
C ALA A 88 -15.28 10.19 20.99
N PRO A 89 -15.77 9.28 21.85
CA PRO A 89 -17.19 8.97 21.88
C PRO A 89 -17.96 10.23 22.28
N THR A 90 -18.86 10.70 21.42
CA THR A 90 -19.97 11.55 21.85
C THR A 90 -20.75 10.79 22.92
N ASN A 91 -20.59 11.21 24.18
CA ASN A 91 -21.44 10.83 25.30
C ASN A 91 -22.91 11.17 25.01
#